data_AF-A0A943QYY9-F1
#
_entry.id   AF-A0A943QYY9-F1
#
_cell.length_a   1.000
_cell.length_b   1.000
_cell.length_c   1.000
_cell.angle_alpha   90.00
_cell.angle_beta   90.00
_cell.angle_gamma   90.00
#
_symmetry.space_group_name_H-M   'P 1'
#
loop_
_entity.id
_entity.type
_entity.pdbx_description
1 polymer ?
#
loop_
_entity_poly.entity_id
_entity_poly.type
_entity_poly.pdbx_seq_one_letter_code
_entity_poly.pdbx_strand_id
1 'polypeptide(L)'
;MKNRAYKNYIFDFYGTLVDILTDEKDPVLWDKLGQLYQAYGAAYEGETLKKAYAKHVDQARKELIDLKGVAYPEIDLAHIFNQLYVDARPQSRNSNQPEDWGQLIAMVFRILSRKHVTAYPHTKEVLAFLKEQGCRIYLLSNAQAAFTNAEIDLMA
;
A
#
# COMPACT_ATOMS: atom_id res chain seq x y z
N MET A 1 24.64 -16.03 35.44
CA MET A 1 24.09 -16.39 34.11
C MET A 1 24.42 -15.25 33.15
N LYS A 2 25.05 -15.49 32.00
CA LYS A 2 25.30 -14.41 31.02
C LYS A 2 23.94 -14.03 30.41
N ASN A 3 23.45 -12.83 30.73
CA ASN A 3 22.22 -12.29 30.18
C ASN A 3 22.43 -12.10 28.67
N ARG A 4 21.98 -13.05 27.84
CA ARG A 4 22.02 -12.94 26.37
C ARG A 4 20.81 -12.12 25.93
N ALA A 5 20.78 -10.85 26.29
CA ALA A 5 19.83 -9.92 25.70
C ALA A 5 20.18 -9.77 24.20
N TYR A 6 19.19 -9.92 23.34
CA TYR A 6 19.36 -9.66 21.91
C TYR A 6 19.64 -8.17 21.70
N LYS A 7 20.54 -7.85 20.77
CA LYS A 7 20.87 -6.45 20.45
C LYS A 7 19.97 -5.85 19.37
N ASN A 8 19.34 -6.70 18.57
CA ASN A 8 18.54 -6.31 17.42
C ASN A 8 17.17 -6.98 17.51
N TYR A 9 16.12 -6.19 17.33
CA TYR A 9 14.73 -6.64 17.32
C TYR A 9 14.12 -6.25 15.98
N ILE A 10 13.56 -7.25 15.30
CA ILE A 10 12.87 -7.06 14.02
C ILE A 10 11.39 -7.29 14.29
N PHE A 11 10.57 -6.32 13.95
CA PHE A 11 9.12 -6.40 14.08
C PHE A 11 8.48 -6.40 12.70
N ASP A 12 7.50 -7.26 12.52
CA ASP A 12 6.47 -7.02 11.51
C ASP A 12 5.61 -5.82 11.92
N PHE A 13 4.95 -5.17 10.97
CA PHE A 13 4.15 -3.98 11.26
C PHE A 13 2.69 -4.32 11.52
N TYR A 14 2.00 -4.82 10.50
CA TYR A 14 0.56 -5.08 10.54
C TYR A 14 0.24 -6.38 11.26
N GLY A 15 -0.62 -6.33 12.27
CA GLY A 15 -0.95 -7.49 13.11
C GLY A 15 0.09 -7.79 14.18
N THR A 16 1.21 -7.05 14.24
CA THR A 16 2.21 -7.17 15.31
C THR A 16 2.31 -5.89 16.13
N LEU A 17 2.66 -4.75 15.51
CA LEU A 17 2.75 -3.46 16.20
C LEU A 17 1.43 -2.68 16.11
N VAL A 18 0.70 -2.89 15.02
CA VAL A 18 -0.46 -2.10 14.62
C VAL A 18 -1.61 -2.98 14.21
N ASP A 19 -2.78 -2.70 14.76
CA ASP A 19 -4.06 -3.20 14.28
C ASP A 19 -4.52 -2.36 13.08
N ILE A 20 -4.80 -3.00 11.96
CA ILE A 20 -5.28 -2.35 10.74
C ILE A 20 -6.42 -3.17 10.15
N LEU A 21 -7.45 -2.47 9.66
CA LEU A 21 -8.47 -3.07 8.82
C LEU A 21 -8.61 -2.26 7.53
N THR A 22 -8.59 -2.96 6.40
CA THR A 22 -8.84 -2.40 5.08
C THR A 22 -9.98 -3.15 4.41
N ASP A 23 -10.73 -2.45 3.56
CA ASP A 23 -11.79 -2.99 2.73
C ASP A 23 -11.65 -2.48 1.29
N GLU A 24 -10.91 -3.24 0.50
CA GLU A 24 -10.74 -2.99 -0.93
C GLU A 24 -11.96 -3.48 -1.74
N LYS A 25 -12.98 -4.07 -1.11
CA LYS A 25 -14.20 -4.51 -1.78
C LYS A 25 -15.28 -3.45 -1.80
N ASP A 26 -15.19 -2.45 -0.92
CA ASP A 26 -16.12 -1.32 -0.78
C ASP A 26 -16.38 -0.64 -2.14
N PRO A 27 -17.61 -0.66 -2.67
CA PRO A 27 -17.94 0.01 -3.93
C PRO A 27 -17.65 1.51 -3.91
N VAL A 28 -17.79 2.16 -2.75
CA VAL A 28 -17.56 3.61 -2.62
C VAL A 28 -16.10 3.97 -2.92
N LEU A 29 -15.15 3.11 -2.52
CA LEU A 29 -13.74 3.28 -2.87
C LEU A 29 -13.57 3.35 -4.39
N TRP A 30 -14.15 2.40 -5.10
CA TRP A 30 -13.97 2.28 -6.54
C TRP A 30 -14.69 3.39 -7.31
N ASP A 31 -15.87 3.80 -6.85
CA ASP A 31 -16.59 4.93 -7.43
C ASP A 31 -15.82 6.24 -7.26
N LYS A 32 -15.19 6.47 -6.10
CA LYS A 32 -14.37 7.65 -5.85
C LYS A 32 -13.10 7.66 -6.69
N LEU A 33 -12.44 6.51 -6.83
CA LEU A 33 -11.30 6.39 -7.74
C LEU A 33 -11.73 6.59 -9.20
N GLY A 34 -12.85 6.03 -9.62
CA GLY A 34 -13.40 6.25 -10.96
C GLY A 34 -13.61 7.72 -11.27
N GLN A 35 -14.24 8.47 -10.34
CA GLN A 35 -14.41 9.92 -10.45
C GLN A 35 -13.07 10.66 -10.58
N LEU A 36 -12.05 10.23 -9.81
CA LEU A 36 -10.72 10.81 -9.89
C LEU A 36 -10.08 10.55 -11.26
N TYR A 37 -10.15 9.33 -11.80
CA TYR A 37 -9.64 9.05 -13.15
C TYR A 37 -10.39 9.86 -14.23
N GLN A 38 -11.72 9.97 -14.12
CA GLN A 38 -12.55 10.75 -15.05
C GLN A 38 -12.13 12.22 -15.07
N ALA A 39 -11.86 12.81 -13.91
CA ALA A 39 -11.41 14.21 -13.79
C ALA A 39 -10.09 14.46 -14.54
N TYR A 40 -9.26 13.42 -14.72
CA TYR A 40 -7.99 13.48 -15.44
C TYR A 40 -8.07 12.87 -16.86
N GLY A 41 -9.28 12.66 -17.38
CA GLY A 41 -9.52 12.27 -18.77
C GLY A 41 -9.53 10.77 -19.04
N ALA A 42 -9.45 9.93 -18.00
CA ALA A 42 -9.60 8.47 -18.11
C ALA A 42 -11.00 8.05 -17.67
N ALA A 43 -11.87 7.73 -18.64
CA ALA A 43 -13.28 7.48 -18.38
C ALA A 43 -13.53 6.10 -17.76
N TYR A 44 -13.47 6.01 -16.43
CA TYR A 44 -13.81 4.80 -15.68
C TYR A 44 -15.10 4.96 -14.88
N GLU A 45 -15.94 3.93 -14.92
CA GLU A 45 -16.93 3.66 -13.87
C GLU A 45 -16.27 2.80 -12.78
N GLY A 46 -16.73 2.92 -11.52
CA GLY A 46 -16.08 2.27 -10.37
C GLY A 46 -15.92 0.76 -10.54
N GLU A 47 -16.98 0.06 -10.93
CA GLU A 47 -16.93 -1.40 -11.08
C GLU A 47 -16.07 -1.84 -12.28
N THR A 48 -15.99 -1.03 -13.33
CA THR A 48 -15.10 -1.27 -14.47
C THR A 48 -13.64 -1.07 -14.07
N LEU A 49 -13.34 -0.02 -13.29
CA LEU A 49 -12.01 0.24 -12.75
C LEU A 49 -11.55 -0.90 -11.82
N LYS A 50 -12.43 -1.36 -10.94
CA LYS A 50 -12.16 -2.49 -10.03
C LYS A 50 -11.76 -3.76 -10.79
N LYS A 51 -12.52 -4.10 -11.84
CA LYS A 51 -12.24 -5.26 -12.69
C LYS A 51 -10.93 -5.11 -13.46
N ALA A 52 -10.67 -3.92 -14.00
CA ALA A 52 -9.41 -3.62 -14.67
C ALA A 52 -8.23 -3.76 -13.70
N TYR A 53 -8.31 -3.13 -12.52
CA TYR A 53 -7.30 -3.25 -11.48
C TYR A 53 -7.00 -4.71 -11.12
N ALA A 54 -8.04 -5.50 -10.82
CA ALA A 54 -7.87 -6.91 -10.48
C ALA A 54 -7.15 -7.69 -11.60
N LYS A 55 -7.53 -7.43 -12.86
CA LYS A 55 -6.88 -8.04 -14.03
C LYS A 55 -5.39 -7.67 -14.13
N HIS A 56 -5.03 -6.40 -13.94
CA HIS A 56 -3.64 -5.97 -13.98
C HIS A 56 -2.81 -6.55 -12.82
N VAL A 57 -3.38 -6.58 -11.62
CA VAL A 57 -2.75 -7.22 -10.44
C VAL A 57 -2.49 -8.70 -10.69
N ASP A 58 -3.48 -9.43 -11.19
CA ASP A 58 -3.34 -10.87 -11.48
C ASP A 58 -2.31 -11.13 -12.57
N GLN A 59 -2.26 -10.29 -13.61
CA GLN A 59 -1.29 -10.40 -14.69
C GLN A 59 0.13 -10.12 -14.18
N ALA A 60 0.34 -9.00 -13.49
CA ALA A 60 1.64 -8.64 -12.91
C ALA A 60 2.13 -9.69 -11.91
N ARG A 61 1.22 -10.28 -11.13
CA ARG A 61 1.55 -11.38 -10.21
C ARG A 61 2.12 -12.58 -10.96
N LYS A 62 1.45 -13.04 -12.02
CA LYS A 62 1.88 -14.20 -12.82
C LYS A 62 3.25 -13.95 -13.44
N GLU A 63 3.42 -12.81 -14.09
CA GLU A 63 4.69 -12.41 -14.70
C GLU A 63 5.84 -12.38 -13.68
N LEU A 64 5.59 -11.85 -12.48
CA LEU A 64 6.60 -11.80 -11.42
C LEU A 64 6.90 -13.18 -10.82
N ILE A 65 5.92 -14.08 -10.71
CA ILE A 65 6.14 -15.47 -10.28
C ILE A 65 7.07 -16.17 -11.29
N ASP A 66 6.75 -16.06 -12.58
CA ASP A 66 7.52 -16.70 -13.65
C ASP A 66 8.95 -16.13 -13.75
N LEU A 67 9.10 -14.81 -13.57
CA LEU A 67 10.38 -14.13 -13.65
C LEU A 67 11.28 -14.39 -12.42
N LYS A 68 10.71 -14.37 -11.21
CA LYS A 68 11.48 -14.40 -9.95
C LYS A 68 11.52 -15.79 -9.30
N GLY A 69 10.66 -16.72 -9.70
CA GLY A 69 10.58 -18.05 -9.10
C GLY A 69 10.09 -18.05 -7.64
N VAL A 70 9.36 -17.02 -7.22
CA VAL A 70 8.82 -16.89 -5.86
C VAL A 70 7.30 -17.03 -5.85
N ALA A 71 6.74 -17.64 -4.81
CA ALA A 71 5.29 -17.88 -4.72
C ALA A 71 4.46 -16.61 -4.49
N TYR A 72 5.04 -15.60 -3.83
CA TYR A 72 4.34 -14.38 -3.42
C TYR A 72 5.16 -13.13 -3.75
N PRO A 73 5.26 -12.73 -5.03
CA PRO A 73 5.95 -11.50 -5.37
C PRO A 73 5.17 -10.28 -4.89
N GLU A 74 5.90 -9.27 -4.42
CA GLU A 74 5.35 -7.94 -4.19
C GLU A 74 5.08 -7.25 -5.54
N ILE A 75 3.86 -6.75 -5.71
CA ILE A 75 3.41 -6.05 -6.91
C ILE A 75 3.54 -4.56 -6.66
N ASP A 76 4.09 -3.83 -7.63
CA ASP A 76 4.12 -2.38 -7.57
C ASP A 76 2.73 -1.80 -7.93
N LEU A 77 1.88 -1.55 -6.92
CA LEU A 77 0.54 -1.00 -7.18
C LEU A 77 0.59 0.41 -7.78
N ALA A 78 1.60 1.23 -7.50
CA ALA A 78 1.71 2.54 -8.13
C ALA A 78 1.92 2.39 -9.64
N HIS A 79 2.69 1.39 -10.06
CA HIS A 79 2.79 1.02 -11.47
C HIS A 79 1.46 0.57 -12.06
N ILE A 80 0.70 -0.28 -11.35
CA ILE A 80 -0.63 -0.73 -11.78
C ILE A 80 -1.59 0.45 -11.95
N PHE A 81 -1.65 1.38 -11.00
CA PHE A 81 -2.50 2.57 -11.10
C PHE A 81 -2.09 3.49 -12.27
N ASN A 82 -0.79 3.61 -12.55
CA ASN A 82 -0.32 4.29 -13.75
C ASN A 82 -0.78 3.59 -15.04
N GLN A 83 -0.71 2.27 -15.11
CA GLN A 83 -1.17 1.51 -16.29
C GLN A 83 -2.66 1.68 -16.54
N LEU A 84 -3.49 1.61 -15.49
CA LEU A 84 -4.93 1.85 -15.62
C LEU A 84 -5.22 3.21 -16.27
N TYR A 85 -4.43 4.24 -15.95
CA TYR A 85 -4.59 5.56 -16.54
C TYR A 85 -4.17 5.60 -18.00
N VAL A 86 -3.03 5.01 -18.32
CA VAL A 86 -2.49 4.94 -19.69
C VAL A 86 -3.43 4.16 -20.62
N ASP A 87 -4.07 3.10 -20.13
CA ASP A 87 -4.94 2.24 -20.94
C ASP A 87 -6.29 2.90 -21.27
N ALA A 88 -6.81 3.73 -20.38
CA ALA A 88 -8.12 4.38 -20.55
C ALA A 88 -8.07 5.77 -21.21
N ARG A 89 -6.88 6.37 -21.35
CA ARG A 89 -6.77 7.72 -21.91
C ARG A 89 -6.93 7.73 -23.44
N PRO A 90 -7.67 8.68 -24.03
CA PRO A 90 -7.70 8.85 -25.48
C PRO A 90 -6.33 9.29 -26.01
N GLN A 91 -5.76 8.55 -26.96
CA GLN A 91 -4.46 8.90 -27.59
C GLN A 91 -4.48 10.24 -28.36
N SER A 92 -5.66 10.80 -28.63
CA SER A 92 -5.86 12.05 -29.37
C SER A 92 -5.83 13.31 -28.50
N ARG A 93 -5.78 13.19 -27.16
CA ARG A 93 -5.70 14.33 -26.24
C ARG A 93 -4.27 14.53 -25.76
N ASN A 94 -3.77 15.77 -25.85
CA ASN A 94 -2.58 16.22 -25.12
C ASN A 94 -2.91 16.31 -23.62
N SER A 95 -3.11 15.16 -22.97
CA SER A 95 -3.23 15.09 -21.52
C SER A 95 -1.83 14.92 -20.93
N ASN A 96 -1.37 15.94 -20.21
CA ASN A 96 -0.22 15.77 -19.33
C ASN A 96 -0.67 14.93 -18.15
N GLN A 97 -0.36 13.62 -18.19
CA GLN A 97 -0.48 12.78 -17.01
C GLN A 97 0.27 13.48 -15.88
N PRO A 98 -0.35 13.68 -14.70
CA PRO A 98 0.37 14.22 -13.57
C PRO A 98 1.60 13.39 -13.28
N GLU A 99 2.71 14.06 -13.02
CA GLU A 99 3.87 13.41 -12.42
C GLU A 99 3.42 12.70 -11.13
N ASP A 100 3.94 11.50 -10.88
CA ASP A 100 3.58 10.67 -9.73
C ASP A 100 2.11 10.24 -9.60
N TRP A 101 1.33 10.26 -10.70
CA TRP A 101 -0.07 9.81 -10.69
C TRP A 101 -0.28 8.48 -9.94
N GLY A 102 0.53 7.46 -10.22
CA GLY A 102 0.44 6.16 -9.56
C GLY A 102 0.62 6.22 -8.05
N GLN A 103 1.53 7.07 -7.55
CA GLN A 103 1.75 7.26 -6.11
C GLN A 103 0.58 8.01 -5.47
N LEU A 104 0.06 9.03 -6.15
CA LEU A 104 -1.14 9.75 -5.71
C LEU A 104 -2.32 8.78 -5.57
N ILE A 105 -2.58 7.97 -6.60
CA ILE A 105 -3.69 7.01 -6.57
C ILE A 105 -3.46 5.93 -5.53
N ALA A 106 -2.23 5.43 -5.35
CA ALA A 106 -1.91 4.48 -4.28
C ALA A 106 -2.27 5.07 -2.90
N MET A 107 -1.86 6.31 -2.62
CA MET A 107 -2.20 6.99 -1.38
C MET A 107 -3.73 7.13 -1.20
N VAL A 108 -4.45 7.58 -2.23
CA VAL A 108 -5.92 7.73 -2.18
C VAL A 108 -6.60 6.38 -1.99
N PHE A 109 -6.18 5.34 -2.72
CA PHE A 109 -6.67 3.97 -2.56
C PHE A 109 -6.50 3.50 -1.12
N ARG A 110 -5.33 3.73 -0.50
CA ARG A 110 -5.10 3.36 0.89
C ARG A 110 -5.97 4.15 1.86
N ILE A 111 -6.13 5.45 1.66
CA ILE A 111 -7.00 6.29 2.50
C ILE A 111 -8.44 5.81 2.44
N LEU A 112 -8.96 5.52 1.24
CA LEU A 112 -10.35 5.10 1.05
C LEU A 112 -10.61 3.66 1.51
N SER A 113 -9.63 2.77 1.40
CA SER A 113 -9.78 1.35 1.79
C SER A 113 -9.66 1.15 3.29
N ARG A 114 -8.85 1.96 3.97
CA ARG A 114 -8.57 1.80 5.40
C ARG A 114 -9.76 2.19 6.28
N LYS A 115 -10.27 1.22 7.03
CA LYS A 115 -11.33 1.41 8.02
C LYS A 115 -10.78 1.90 9.36
N HIS A 116 -9.65 1.36 9.80
CA HIS A 116 -8.90 1.88 10.95
C HIS A 116 -7.43 1.50 10.87
N VAL A 117 -6.61 2.22 11.63
CA VAL A 117 -5.22 1.88 11.91
C VAL A 117 -4.86 2.42 13.29
N THR A 118 -4.43 1.54 14.20
CA THR A 118 -4.14 1.89 15.59
C THR A 118 -3.01 1.02 16.12
N ALA A 119 -2.04 1.60 16.82
CA ALA A 119 -1.02 0.82 17.51
C ALA A 119 -1.67 -0.05 18.61
N TYR A 120 -1.23 -1.29 18.75
CA TYR A 120 -1.68 -2.12 19.88
C TYR A 120 -1.29 -1.48 21.23
N PRO A 121 -2.05 -1.78 22.31
CA PRO A 121 -1.69 -1.32 23.65
C PRO A 121 -0.24 -1.67 23.98
N HIS A 122 0.46 -0.72 24.60
CA HIS A 122 1.86 -0.85 25.01
C HIS A 122 2.89 -0.98 23.87
N THR A 123 2.50 -0.94 22.59
CA THR A 123 3.45 -0.96 21.46
C THR A 123 4.53 0.13 21.62
N LYS A 124 4.13 1.38 21.84
CA LYS A 124 5.08 2.50 21.98
C LYS A 124 5.99 2.32 23.21
N GLU A 125 5.44 1.82 24.31
CA GLU A 125 6.17 1.60 25.57
C GLU A 125 7.23 0.52 25.43
N VAL A 126 6.89 -0.61 24.78
CA VAL A 126 7.85 -1.70 24.51
C VAL A 126 8.97 -1.20 23.58
N LEU A 127 8.63 -0.47 22.53
CA LEU A 127 9.63 0.08 21.61
C LEU A 127 10.55 1.11 22.30
N ALA A 128 10.00 1.96 23.17
CA ALA A 128 10.78 2.91 23.97
C ALA A 128 11.71 2.18 24.96
N PHE A 129 11.18 1.22 25.70
CA PHE A 129 11.96 0.41 26.64
C PHE A 129 13.13 -0.30 25.95
N LEU A 130 12.90 -0.93 24.78
CA LEU A 130 13.97 -1.58 24.03
C LEU A 130 15.06 -0.59 23.58
N LYS A 131 14.67 0.61 23.13
CA LYS A 131 15.63 1.67 22.78
C LYS A 131 16.45 2.13 23.98
N GLU A 132 15.82 2.31 25.15
CA GLU A 132 16.50 2.70 26.39
C GLU A 132 17.52 1.65 26.86
N GLN A 133 17.26 0.37 26.60
CA GLN A 133 18.21 -0.72 26.85
C GLN A 133 19.35 -0.78 25.81
N GLY A 134 19.43 0.17 24.87
CA GLY A 134 20.44 0.21 23.81
C GLY A 134 20.21 -0.81 22.69
N CYS A 135 18.99 -1.36 22.58
CA CYS A 135 18.64 -2.29 21.51
C CYS A 135 18.33 -1.52 20.22
N ARG A 136 18.67 -2.13 19.08
CA ARG A 136 18.31 -1.63 17.75
C ARG A 136 16.99 -2.24 17.32
N ILE A 137 16.11 -1.41 16.76
CA ILE A 137 14.78 -1.80 16.33
C ILE A 137 14.70 -1.62 14.82
N TYR A 138 14.22 -2.67 14.15
CA TYR A 138 14.03 -2.72 12.70
C TYR A 138 12.58 -3.09 12.42
N LEU A 139 11.99 -2.44 11.43
CA LEU A 139 10.67 -2.77 10.92
C LEU A 139 10.82 -3.54 9.60
N LEU A 140 10.12 -4.66 9.49
CA LEU A 140 10.04 -5.47 8.27
C LEU A 140 8.56 -5.65 7.92
N SER A 141 8.05 -4.78 7.05
CA SER A 141 6.64 -4.79 6.62
C SER A 141 6.51 -5.42 5.24
N ASN A 142 5.47 -6.22 5.04
CA ASN A 142 5.10 -6.78 3.73
C ASN A 142 4.28 -5.82 2.86
N ALA A 143 3.93 -4.62 3.35
CA ALA A 143 3.25 -3.64 2.52
C ALA A 143 4.22 -2.64 1.91
N GLN A 144 3.73 -1.99 0.85
CA GLN A 144 4.46 -1.00 0.11
C GLN A 144 4.73 0.25 0.97
N ALA A 145 5.90 0.86 0.78
CA ALA A 145 6.29 2.10 1.46
C ALA A 145 5.28 3.24 1.27
N ALA A 146 4.58 3.26 0.11
CA ALA A 146 3.49 4.20 -0.19
C ALA A 146 2.34 4.15 0.82
N PHE A 147 2.18 3.04 1.54
CA PHE A 147 1.15 2.87 2.57
C PHE A 147 1.76 2.97 3.97
N THR A 148 2.83 2.21 4.22
CA THR A 148 3.41 2.04 5.55
C THR A 148 3.93 3.36 6.13
N ASN A 149 4.57 4.23 5.34
CA ASN A 149 5.13 5.49 5.86
C ASN A 149 4.03 6.42 6.40
N ALA A 150 2.99 6.65 5.59
CA ALA A 150 1.87 7.51 6.00
C ALA A 150 1.13 6.94 7.21
N GLU A 151 1.03 5.61 7.33
CA GLU A 151 0.41 4.98 8.49
C GLU A 151 1.27 5.12 9.75
N ILE A 152 2.59 4.96 9.67
CA ILE A 152 3.50 5.26 10.78
C ILE A 152 3.34 6.69 11.27
N ASP A 153 3.28 7.66 10.35
CA ASP A 153 3.16 9.09 10.69
C ASP A 153 1.84 9.41 11.42
N LEU A 154 0.74 8.72 11.12
CA LEU A 154 -0.53 8.86 11.85
C LEU A 154 -0.44 8.38 13.29
N MET A 155 0.55 7.55 13.60
CA MET A 155 0.76 6.94 14.90
C MET A 155 1.95 7.55 15.65
N ALA A 156 2.65 8.54 15.10
CA ALA A 156 3.72 9.26 15.80
C ALA A 156 3.15 10.00 17.02
#